data_AF-A0A285G6D9-F1
#
_entry.id   AF-A0A285G6D9-F1
#
_cell.length_a   1.000
_cell.length_b   1.000
_cell.length_c   1.000
_cell.angle_alpha   90.00
_cell.angle_beta   90.00
_cell.angle_gamma   90.00
#
_symmetry.space_group_name_H-M   'P 1'
#
loop_
_entity.id
_entity.type
_entity.pdbx_description
1 polymer ?
#
loop_
_entity_poly.entity_id
_entity_poly.type
_entity_poly.pdbx_seq_one_letter_code
_entity_poly.pdbx_strand_id
1 'polypeptide(L)'
;MNILCGYNANIDAVYRITGRDVESILGEVDEKELLMKIERQPDIINSLEDFLAGLIHCMEYGRGAEWFIYSRDVLDFLKKRFFDRAEIRIGGNMGIMANVLSGLNVDMIVPNVVYLSGTQEALFSKRGMVLPPKFESQRGEEEPVHFVFDFRQGDNFDLYGRRITVSRENRFIATFDKFNPQMTISSFFKQYATAYIGEMDGAVVSGFHMLQPSYPDGSSFEEKLSPVLAQIDEWNSMPGFFIHAELGHFATSDIARHVFLKLAGRVDSMGLNEDELATLTQKMGFGIEGIHEMDISAMFQAARNCIKGCLARALVVHTRDFVFCLSASDNLNEQKIDAIDFGLKCAAYFASSGLLPDRSKLEEWCSQFKRSEYGSLQVKRIKSITGARQYGFGICGIFNEYYFCAIPTLVVNEPAVTVGLGDTFTASSFLRLLELRNRS
;
A
#
# COMPACT_ATOMS: atom_id res chain seq x y z
N MET A 1 0.51 -23.47 -0.66
CA MET A 1 0.80 -22.38 0.30
C MET A 1 -0.49 -21.91 0.91
N ASN A 2 -0.51 -21.77 2.24
CA ASN A 2 -1.60 -21.26 3.04
C ASN A 2 -1.16 -19.94 3.68
N ILE A 3 -1.83 -18.83 3.37
CA ILE A 3 -1.38 -17.48 3.69
C ILE A 3 -2.44 -16.71 4.47
N LEU A 4 -2.01 -16.06 5.55
CA LEU A 4 -2.78 -15.05 6.27
C LEU A 4 -2.54 -13.66 5.66
N CYS A 5 -3.60 -12.91 5.39
CA CYS A 5 -3.53 -11.56 4.84
C CYS A 5 -4.17 -10.55 5.81
N GLY A 6 -3.37 -9.68 6.42
CA GLY A 6 -3.84 -8.59 7.30
C GLY A 6 -3.44 -7.20 6.76
N TYR A 7 -4.06 -6.08 7.10
CA TYR A 7 -5.31 -5.94 7.82
C TYR A 7 -6.39 -5.19 7.04
N ASN A 8 -6.03 -4.26 6.15
CA ASN A 8 -7.00 -3.37 5.51
C ASN A 8 -7.58 -3.89 4.19
N ALA A 9 -8.90 -3.99 4.12
CA ALA A 9 -9.63 -4.15 2.87
C ALA A 9 -10.81 -3.18 2.85
N ASN A 10 -11.03 -2.56 1.70
CA ASN A 10 -12.13 -1.64 1.46
C ASN A 10 -12.57 -1.72 -0.01
N ILE A 11 -13.58 -0.95 -0.37
CA ILE A 11 -13.97 -0.71 -1.75
C ILE A 11 -13.34 0.60 -2.18
N ASP A 12 -12.64 0.61 -3.31
CA ASP A 12 -12.23 1.84 -3.97
C ASP A 12 -13.27 2.16 -5.05
N ALA A 13 -13.92 3.31 -4.94
CA ALA A 13 -14.78 3.87 -5.97
C ALA A 13 -14.00 4.95 -6.72
N VAL A 14 -13.35 4.57 -7.82
CA VAL A 14 -12.46 5.45 -8.58
C VAL A 14 -13.23 6.20 -9.65
N TYR A 15 -13.19 7.53 -9.59
CA TYR A 15 -13.89 8.40 -10.53
C TYR A 15 -12.97 9.52 -11.02
N ARG A 16 -12.87 9.68 -12.34
CA ARG A 16 -12.16 10.79 -12.96
C ARG A 16 -13.03 12.05 -12.86
N ILE A 17 -12.77 12.88 -11.86
CA ILE A 17 -13.55 14.11 -11.62
C ILE A 17 -13.14 15.23 -12.56
N THR A 18 -14.11 15.94 -13.14
CA THR A 18 -13.86 17.04 -14.08
C THR A 18 -14.25 18.40 -13.48
N GLY A 19 -13.76 19.48 -14.08
CA GLY A 19 -14.20 20.83 -13.71
C GLY A 19 -15.72 21.02 -13.80
N ARG A 20 -16.40 20.35 -14.75
CA ARG A 20 -17.87 20.38 -14.85
C ARG A 20 -18.56 19.67 -13.69
N ASP A 21 -17.98 18.58 -13.20
CA ASP A 21 -18.50 17.91 -12.00
C ASP A 21 -18.39 18.85 -10.81
N VAL A 22 -17.25 19.53 -10.63
CA VAL A 22 -17.05 20.54 -9.57
C VAL A 22 -18.08 21.67 -9.68
N GLU A 23 -18.23 22.28 -10.87
CA GLU A 23 -19.20 23.35 -11.11
C GLU A 23 -20.64 22.91 -10.83
N SER A 24 -20.97 21.64 -11.11
CA SER A 24 -22.31 21.11 -10.80
C SER A 24 -22.62 21.07 -9.31
N ILE A 25 -21.60 20.85 -8.46
CA ILE A 25 -21.74 20.77 -7.00
C ILE A 25 -21.74 22.18 -6.39
N LEU A 26 -21.07 23.16 -7.02
CA LEU A 26 -21.06 24.56 -6.55
C LEU A 26 -22.46 25.16 -6.40
N GLY A 27 -23.45 24.69 -7.17
CA GLY A 27 -24.85 25.11 -7.07
C GLY A 27 -25.63 24.48 -5.90
N GLU A 28 -25.04 23.51 -5.20
CA GLU A 28 -25.66 22.74 -4.12
C GLU A 28 -25.10 23.09 -2.72
N VAL A 29 -24.15 24.04 -2.64
CA VAL A 29 -23.42 24.40 -1.42
C VAL A 29 -23.52 25.90 -1.12
N ASP A 30 -23.33 26.29 0.15
CA ASP A 30 -23.25 27.72 0.51
C ASP A 30 -21.89 28.32 0.11
N GLU A 31 -21.92 29.38 -0.72
CA GLU A 31 -20.72 30.04 -1.25
C GLU A 31 -19.79 30.57 -0.15
N LYS A 32 -20.36 31.23 0.87
CA LYS A 32 -19.55 31.85 1.94
C LYS A 32 -18.89 30.78 2.80
N GLU A 33 -19.63 29.73 3.12
CA GLU A 33 -19.12 28.60 3.89
C GLU A 33 -18.03 27.84 3.12
N LEU A 34 -18.24 27.58 1.83
CA LEU A 34 -17.24 26.92 0.99
C LEU A 34 -15.93 27.72 0.92
N LEU A 35 -16.01 29.02 0.63
CA LEU A 35 -14.83 29.88 0.54
C LEU A 35 -14.05 29.91 1.87
N MET A 36 -14.75 29.97 3.00
CA MET A 36 -14.13 29.89 4.33
C MET A 36 -13.43 28.55 4.55
N LYS A 37 -14.00 27.44 4.09
CA LYS A 37 -13.42 26.09 4.25
C LYS A 37 -12.24 25.83 3.34
N ILE A 38 -12.23 26.40 2.12
CA ILE A 38 -11.06 26.36 1.23
C ILE A 38 -9.84 27.02 1.89
N GLU A 39 -10.06 28.14 2.59
CA GLU A 39 -8.99 28.83 3.32
C GLU A 39 -8.52 28.04 4.56
N ARG A 40 -9.45 27.43 5.29
CA ARG A 40 -9.15 26.75 6.57
C ARG A 40 -8.59 25.35 6.45
N GLN A 41 -8.99 24.60 5.42
CA GLN A 41 -8.67 23.18 5.22
C GLN A 41 -8.99 22.32 6.45
N PRO A 42 -10.25 21.87 6.61
CA PRO A 42 -10.67 21.16 7.82
C PRO A 42 -10.07 19.76 8.00
N ASP A 43 -9.47 19.16 6.96
CA ASP A 43 -8.90 17.80 6.95
C ASP A 43 -9.86 16.65 7.29
N ILE A 44 -11.16 16.96 7.42
CA ILE A 44 -12.27 16.01 7.64
C ILE A 44 -13.50 16.48 6.86
N ILE A 45 -14.43 15.55 6.58
CA ILE A 45 -15.62 15.80 5.79
C ILE A 45 -16.88 15.57 6.65
N ASN A 46 -17.49 16.67 7.13
CA ASN A 46 -18.77 16.68 7.85
C ASN A 46 -19.91 17.27 7.01
N SER A 47 -19.59 17.88 5.89
CA SER A 47 -20.53 18.60 5.01
C SER A 47 -20.05 18.54 3.56
N LEU A 48 -20.92 18.90 2.63
CA LEU A 48 -20.58 18.90 1.20
C LEU A 48 -19.54 20.00 0.88
N GLU A 49 -19.58 21.11 1.61
CA GLU A 49 -18.60 22.19 1.54
C GLU A 49 -17.21 21.71 1.97
N ASP A 50 -17.10 20.85 2.99
CA ASP A 50 -15.80 20.30 3.41
C ASP A 50 -15.22 19.42 2.29
N PHE A 51 -16.04 18.52 1.74
CA PHE A 51 -15.66 17.68 0.60
C PHE A 51 -15.16 18.52 -0.57
N LEU A 52 -15.95 19.52 -0.97
CA LEU A 52 -15.64 20.34 -2.13
C LEU A 52 -14.42 21.25 -1.88
N ALA A 53 -14.24 21.74 -0.66
CA ALA A 53 -13.06 22.53 -0.28
C ALA A 53 -11.77 21.72 -0.42
N GLY A 54 -11.73 20.49 0.11
CA GLY A 54 -10.57 19.60 0.00
C GLY A 54 -10.26 19.25 -1.47
N LEU A 55 -11.30 18.91 -2.23
CA LEU A 55 -11.16 18.60 -3.65
C LEU A 55 -10.60 19.80 -4.45
N ILE A 56 -11.18 21.00 -4.28
CA ILE A 56 -10.75 22.21 -4.97
C ILE A 56 -9.30 22.55 -4.59
N HIS A 57 -8.93 22.42 -3.31
CA HIS A 57 -7.57 22.66 -2.87
C HIS A 57 -6.58 21.71 -3.56
N CYS A 58 -6.87 20.40 -3.55
CA CYS A 58 -6.07 19.40 -4.23
C CYS A 58 -5.93 19.67 -5.74
N MET A 59 -7.03 20.02 -6.40
CA MET A 59 -7.05 20.37 -7.82
C MET A 59 -6.20 21.61 -8.11
N GLU A 60 -6.36 22.70 -7.36
CA GLU A 60 -5.61 23.94 -7.57
C GLU A 60 -4.09 23.73 -7.44
N TYR A 61 -3.66 23.06 -6.36
CA TYR A 61 -2.24 22.90 -6.05
C TYR A 61 -1.60 21.62 -6.60
N GLY A 62 -2.38 20.74 -7.24
CA GLY A 62 -1.89 19.50 -7.86
C GLY A 62 -1.38 18.48 -6.83
N ARG A 63 -1.97 18.50 -5.63
CA ARG A 63 -1.55 17.68 -4.48
C ARG A 63 -2.59 16.64 -4.14
N GLY A 64 -2.14 15.49 -3.65
CA GLY A 64 -3.04 14.47 -3.12
C GLY A 64 -3.37 14.72 -1.67
N ALA A 65 -4.56 14.30 -1.25
CA ALA A 65 -4.97 14.24 0.15
C ALA A 65 -6.03 13.15 0.35
N GLU A 66 -6.15 12.66 1.58
CA GLU A 66 -7.20 11.74 2.01
C GLU A 66 -7.90 12.32 3.24
N TRP A 67 -9.21 12.56 3.15
CA TRP A 67 -10.02 13.11 4.23
C TRP A 67 -11.15 12.15 4.61
N PHE A 68 -11.41 12.03 5.92
CA PHE A 68 -12.42 11.11 6.45
C PHE A 68 -13.82 11.71 6.47
N ILE A 69 -14.78 10.93 5.97
CA ILE A 69 -16.20 11.25 5.98
C ILE A 69 -16.82 10.80 7.29
N TYR A 70 -17.31 11.77 8.08
CA TYR A 70 -18.07 11.52 9.31
C TYR A 70 -19.56 11.83 9.15
N SER A 71 -19.97 12.43 8.03
CA SER A 71 -21.36 12.74 7.72
C SER A 71 -22.02 11.71 6.81
N ARG A 72 -23.18 11.21 7.26
CA ARG A 72 -24.00 10.27 6.51
C ARG A 72 -24.59 10.91 5.25
N ASP A 73 -24.99 12.18 5.33
CA ASP A 73 -25.59 12.89 4.20
C ASP A 73 -24.58 13.05 3.06
N VAL A 74 -23.30 13.31 3.41
CA VAL A 74 -22.23 13.37 2.40
C VAL A 74 -21.97 12.00 1.78
N LEU A 75 -21.93 10.93 2.58
CA LEU A 75 -21.79 9.56 2.06
C LEU A 75 -22.92 9.24 1.06
N ASP A 76 -24.16 9.50 1.44
CA ASP A 76 -25.33 9.20 0.61
C ASP A 76 -25.32 10.05 -0.68
N PHE A 77 -24.88 11.32 -0.60
CA PHE A 77 -24.65 12.17 -1.77
C PHE A 77 -23.58 11.56 -2.71
N LEU A 78 -22.41 11.20 -2.19
CA LEU A 78 -21.33 10.63 -3.00
C LEU A 78 -21.72 9.29 -3.61
N LYS A 79 -22.42 8.42 -2.86
CA LYS A 79 -22.94 7.16 -3.38
C LYS A 79 -23.88 7.40 -4.57
N LYS A 80 -24.91 8.22 -4.36
CA LYS A 80 -25.91 8.55 -5.39
C LYS A 80 -25.29 9.21 -6.62
N ARG A 81 -24.29 10.07 -6.42
CA ARG A 81 -23.71 10.88 -7.50
C ARG A 81 -22.64 10.12 -8.26
N PHE A 82 -21.75 9.38 -7.59
CA PHE A 82 -20.51 8.90 -8.21
C PHE A 82 -20.37 7.38 -8.25
N PHE A 83 -20.94 6.64 -7.31
CA PHE A 83 -20.62 5.21 -7.13
C PHE A 83 -20.92 4.37 -8.38
N ASP A 84 -22.13 4.46 -8.95
CA ASP A 84 -22.50 3.70 -10.15
C ASP A 84 -21.76 4.16 -11.43
N ARG A 85 -21.10 5.32 -11.38
CA ARG A 85 -20.28 5.87 -12.48
C ARG A 85 -18.78 5.64 -12.27
N ALA A 86 -18.40 5.15 -11.10
CA ALA A 86 -17.03 4.89 -10.74
C ALA A 86 -16.59 3.51 -11.21
N GLU A 87 -15.29 3.36 -11.45
CA GLU A 87 -14.68 2.04 -11.51
C GLU A 87 -14.60 1.51 -10.09
N ILE A 88 -15.38 0.47 -9.80
CA ILE A 88 -15.41 -0.19 -8.50
C ILE A 88 -14.38 -1.31 -8.49
N ARG A 89 -13.42 -1.24 -7.56
CA ARG A 89 -12.39 -2.27 -7.38
C ARG A 89 -12.12 -2.54 -5.91
N ILE A 90 -11.45 -3.67 -5.64
CA ILE A 90 -10.97 -3.93 -4.29
C ILE A 90 -9.89 -2.90 -3.95
N GLY A 91 -10.03 -2.28 -2.78
CA GLY A 91 -9.08 -1.35 -2.21
C GLY A 91 -8.45 -1.91 -0.94
N GLY A 92 -7.48 -1.15 -0.41
CA GLY A 92 -6.68 -1.54 0.73
C GLY A 92 -5.58 -2.52 0.35
N ASN A 93 -4.37 -2.26 0.83
CA ASN A 93 -3.17 -3.02 0.48
C ASN A 93 -3.38 -4.52 0.67
N MET A 94 -3.94 -4.92 1.82
CA MET A 94 -4.22 -6.33 2.07
C MET A 94 -5.25 -6.91 1.09
N GLY A 95 -6.35 -6.19 0.82
CA GLY A 95 -7.36 -6.61 -0.14
C GLY A 95 -6.79 -6.84 -1.54
N ILE A 96 -5.93 -5.93 -2.00
CA ILE A 96 -5.21 -6.03 -3.28
C ILE A 96 -4.25 -7.24 -3.26
N MET A 97 -3.42 -7.35 -2.22
CA MET A 97 -2.46 -8.46 -2.07
C MET A 97 -3.16 -9.82 -2.05
N ALA A 98 -4.30 -9.96 -1.36
CA ALA A 98 -5.10 -11.19 -1.34
C ALA A 98 -5.58 -11.59 -2.74
N ASN A 99 -6.08 -10.63 -3.53
CA ASN A 99 -6.47 -10.89 -4.92
C ASN A 99 -5.28 -11.28 -5.81
N VAL A 100 -4.12 -10.64 -5.64
CA VAL A 100 -2.89 -11.00 -6.36
C VAL A 100 -2.47 -12.44 -6.03
N LEU A 101 -2.42 -12.81 -4.75
CA LEU A 101 -2.10 -14.17 -4.32
C LEU A 101 -3.09 -15.20 -4.91
N SER A 102 -4.37 -14.84 -4.97
CA SER A 102 -5.40 -15.70 -5.56
C SER A 102 -5.18 -15.91 -7.07
N GLY A 103 -4.85 -14.84 -7.81
CA GLY A 103 -4.46 -14.91 -9.23
C GLY A 103 -3.21 -15.76 -9.47
N LEU A 104 -2.29 -15.79 -8.50
CA LEU A 104 -1.08 -16.61 -8.51
C LEU A 104 -1.29 -18.06 -8.04
N ASN A 105 -2.54 -18.49 -7.87
CA ASN A 105 -2.94 -19.86 -7.56
C ASN A 105 -2.50 -20.37 -6.19
N VAL A 106 -2.43 -19.49 -5.19
CA VAL A 106 -2.25 -19.93 -3.79
C VAL A 106 -3.44 -20.79 -3.37
N ASP A 107 -3.16 -21.87 -2.62
CA ASP A 107 -4.15 -22.89 -2.26
C ASP A 107 -5.19 -22.34 -1.28
N MET A 108 -4.74 -21.64 -0.25
CA MET A 108 -5.59 -21.04 0.77
C MET A 108 -5.09 -19.65 1.15
N ILE A 109 -6.02 -18.69 1.15
CA ILE A 109 -5.78 -17.31 1.56
C ILE A 109 -6.90 -16.91 2.51
N VAL A 110 -6.54 -16.47 3.70
CA VAL A 110 -7.49 -16.03 4.72
C VAL A 110 -7.28 -14.53 4.93
N PRO A 111 -8.13 -13.66 4.35
CA PRO A 111 -8.01 -12.21 4.51
C PRO A 111 -8.73 -11.70 5.76
N ASN A 112 -8.19 -10.65 6.38
CA ASN A 112 -8.88 -9.91 7.43
C ASN A 112 -9.97 -9.02 6.84
N VAL A 113 -11.19 -9.55 6.72
CA VAL A 113 -12.34 -8.79 6.23
C VAL A 113 -13.32 -8.54 7.38
N VAL A 114 -13.40 -7.29 7.83
CA VAL A 114 -14.26 -6.90 8.97
C VAL A 114 -15.73 -6.87 8.57
N TYR A 115 -16.03 -6.34 7.39
CA TYR A 115 -17.39 -6.18 6.89
C TYR A 115 -17.47 -6.72 5.46
N LEU A 116 -17.92 -7.97 5.29
CA LEU A 116 -18.08 -8.56 3.96
C LEU A 116 -19.45 -8.20 3.37
N SER A 117 -19.51 -7.10 2.63
CA SER A 117 -20.69 -6.69 1.86
C SER A 117 -20.84 -7.52 0.58
N GLY A 118 -22.03 -7.47 -0.05
CA GLY A 118 -22.23 -8.11 -1.36
C GLY A 118 -21.30 -7.54 -2.44
N THR A 119 -21.06 -6.22 -2.41
CA THR A 119 -20.13 -5.55 -3.32
C THR A 119 -18.70 -6.02 -3.06
N GLN A 120 -18.23 -5.98 -1.81
CA GLN A 120 -16.86 -6.36 -1.48
C GLN A 120 -16.60 -7.84 -1.76
N GLU A 121 -17.57 -8.71 -1.50
CA GLU A 121 -17.49 -10.13 -1.83
C GLU A 121 -17.37 -10.40 -3.33
N ALA A 122 -18.03 -9.60 -4.17
CA ALA A 122 -17.93 -9.71 -5.63
C ALA A 122 -16.56 -9.26 -6.17
N LEU A 123 -15.88 -8.38 -5.44
CA LEU A 123 -14.55 -7.87 -5.80
C LEU A 123 -13.41 -8.79 -5.38
N PHE A 124 -13.60 -9.62 -4.35
CA PHE A 124 -12.66 -10.67 -4.02
C PHE A 124 -12.68 -11.79 -5.05
N SER A 125 -11.50 -12.24 -5.46
CA SER A 125 -11.36 -13.45 -6.26
C SER A 125 -11.96 -14.65 -5.52
N LYS A 126 -12.68 -15.53 -6.21
CA LYS A 126 -13.30 -16.71 -5.60
C LYS A 126 -12.34 -17.88 -5.40
N ARG A 127 -11.11 -17.79 -5.91
CA ARG A 127 -10.14 -18.89 -5.88
C ARG A 127 -9.30 -18.85 -4.60
N GLY A 128 -9.29 -19.95 -3.85
CA GLY A 128 -8.47 -20.10 -2.65
C GLY A 128 -8.84 -19.17 -1.48
N MET A 129 -9.84 -18.31 -1.63
CA MET A 129 -10.27 -17.38 -0.58
C MET A 129 -11.13 -18.07 0.48
N VAL A 130 -10.77 -17.86 1.74
CA VAL A 130 -11.57 -18.22 2.90
C VAL A 130 -12.13 -16.94 3.52
N LEU A 131 -13.28 -16.51 3.00
CA LEU A 131 -13.96 -15.29 3.44
C LEU A 131 -14.85 -15.57 4.66
N PRO A 132 -15.09 -14.56 5.53
CA PRO A 132 -16.07 -14.68 6.59
C PRO A 132 -17.48 -14.87 6.01
N PRO A 133 -18.45 -15.31 6.82
CA PRO A 133 -19.86 -15.20 6.48
C PRO A 133 -20.21 -13.76 6.10
N LYS A 134 -21.15 -13.58 5.17
CA LYS A 134 -21.66 -12.25 4.81
C LYS A 134 -22.18 -11.56 6.05
N PHE A 135 -21.88 -10.28 6.18
CA PHE A 135 -22.45 -9.49 7.24
C PHE A 135 -23.94 -9.25 6.95
N GLU A 136 -24.82 -9.79 7.79
CA GLU A 136 -26.24 -9.43 7.76
C GLU A 136 -26.39 -8.08 8.46
N SER A 137 -26.52 -7.00 7.68
CA SER A 137 -26.61 -5.64 8.20
C SER A 137 -27.67 -5.51 9.31
N GLN A 138 -27.23 -5.21 10.53
CA GLN A 138 -28.06 -4.48 11.47
C GLN A 138 -28.04 -3.01 11.02
N ARG A 139 -29.23 -2.42 10.81
CA ARG A 139 -29.42 -1.06 10.26
C ARG A 139 -28.32 -0.08 10.73
N GLY A 140 -27.45 0.34 9.79
CA GLY A 140 -26.57 1.50 9.98
C GLY A 140 -25.07 1.28 9.80
N GLU A 141 -24.57 0.04 9.71
CA GLU A 141 -23.17 -0.23 9.34
C GLU A 141 -23.03 -0.37 7.83
N GLU A 142 -22.32 0.57 7.23
CA GLU A 142 -22.01 0.60 5.79
C GLU A 142 -20.62 0.02 5.54
N GLU A 143 -20.49 -0.61 4.38
CA GLU A 143 -19.22 -1.09 3.85
C GLU A 143 -18.16 0.03 3.80
N PRO A 144 -16.88 -0.27 4.08
CA PRO A 144 -15.79 0.68 3.87
C PRO A 144 -15.67 1.07 2.40
N VAL A 145 -15.90 2.34 2.10
CA VAL A 145 -15.77 2.89 0.74
C VAL A 145 -14.85 4.09 0.75
N HIS A 146 -13.85 4.05 -0.12
CA HIS A 146 -12.91 5.13 -0.37
C HIS A 146 -13.24 5.70 -1.75
N PHE A 147 -13.79 6.90 -1.80
CA PHE A 147 -14.06 7.57 -3.07
C PHE A 147 -12.79 8.25 -3.57
N VAL A 148 -12.20 7.71 -4.63
CA VAL A 148 -10.94 8.19 -5.20
C VAL A 148 -11.24 9.08 -6.40
N PHE A 149 -11.07 10.39 -6.24
CA PHE A 149 -11.32 11.39 -7.28
C PHE A 149 -10.03 11.75 -8.00
N ASP A 150 -9.79 11.11 -9.14
CA ASP A 150 -8.63 11.41 -9.99
C ASP A 150 -8.87 12.71 -10.76
N PHE A 151 -7.91 13.64 -10.70
CA PHE A 151 -7.89 14.87 -11.49
C PHE A 151 -6.65 14.94 -12.40
N ARG A 152 -6.73 15.60 -13.56
CA ARG A 152 -5.57 15.77 -14.46
C ARG A 152 -5.21 17.23 -14.64
N GLN A 153 -3.93 17.45 -14.87
CA GLN A 153 -3.38 18.73 -15.28
C GLN A 153 -4.17 19.34 -16.44
N GLY A 154 -4.43 20.65 -16.35
CA GLY A 154 -5.12 21.42 -17.39
C GLY A 154 -6.64 21.43 -17.32
N ASP A 155 -7.26 20.55 -16.51
CA ASP A 155 -8.67 20.71 -16.16
C ASP A 155 -8.89 22.09 -15.54
N ASN A 156 -10.04 22.71 -15.82
CA ASN A 156 -10.37 24.03 -15.32
C ASN A 156 -11.85 24.17 -15.00
N PHE A 157 -12.16 25.04 -14.06
CA PHE A 157 -13.52 25.38 -13.63
C PHE A 157 -13.58 26.81 -13.12
N ASP A 158 -14.77 27.39 -13.09
CA ASP A 158 -15.03 28.69 -12.47
C ASP A 158 -15.45 28.53 -11.00
N LEU A 159 -14.71 29.15 -10.09
CA LEU A 159 -15.05 29.27 -8.67
C LEU A 159 -15.49 30.70 -8.39
N TYR A 160 -16.79 30.97 -8.55
CA TYR A 160 -17.41 32.28 -8.28
C TYR A 160 -16.68 33.45 -8.97
N GLY A 161 -16.36 33.29 -10.26
CA GLY A 161 -15.64 34.27 -11.08
C GLY A 161 -14.11 34.16 -11.05
N ARG A 162 -13.55 33.24 -10.23
CA ARG A 162 -12.12 32.90 -10.25
C ARG A 162 -11.90 31.62 -11.05
N ARG A 163 -11.18 31.73 -12.16
CA ARG A 163 -10.76 30.56 -12.94
C ARG A 163 -9.68 29.76 -12.20
N ILE A 164 -9.97 28.50 -11.87
CA ILE A 164 -9.00 27.54 -11.35
C ILE A 164 -8.53 26.63 -12.48
N THR A 165 -7.23 26.33 -12.53
CA THR A 165 -6.65 25.35 -13.46
C THR A 165 -5.83 24.35 -12.66
N VAL A 166 -6.05 23.07 -12.91
CA VAL A 166 -5.34 21.99 -12.24
C VAL A 166 -3.87 22.00 -12.64
N SER A 167 -2.98 22.14 -11.65
CA SER A 167 -1.55 22.33 -11.88
C SER A 167 -0.80 21.04 -12.23
N ARG A 168 -1.25 19.88 -11.70
CA ARG A 168 -0.67 18.55 -11.94
C ARG A 168 -1.74 17.47 -11.77
N GLU A 169 -1.65 16.34 -12.48
CA GLU A 169 -2.48 15.18 -12.14
C GLU A 169 -2.21 14.67 -10.72
N ASN A 170 -3.28 14.38 -9.99
CA ASN A 170 -3.24 13.77 -8.67
C ASN A 170 -4.64 13.24 -8.32
N ARG A 171 -4.86 12.87 -7.05
CA ARG A 171 -6.14 12.36 -6.57
C ARG A 171 -6.53 12.97 -5.23
N PHE A 172 -7.84 13.14 -5.00
CA PHE A 172 -8.40 13.42 -3.68
C PHE A 172 -9.21 12.21 -3.23
N ILE A 173 -8.98 11.72 -2.02
CA ILE A 173 -9.65 10.55 -1.48
C ILE A 173 -10.60 10.98 -0.37
N ALA A 174 -11.89 10.67 -0.51
CA ALA A 174 -12.90 10.87 0.53
C ALA A 174 -13.27 9.50 1.13
N THR A 175 -12.82 9.27 2.36
CA THR A 175 -12.81 7.94 2.99
C THR A 175 -13.96 7.80 3.99
N PHE A 176 -14.92 6.91 3.69
CA PHE A 176 -15.89 6.44 4.67
C PHE A 176 -15.47 5.05 5.17
N ASP A 177 -14.75 5.02 6.28
CA ASP A 177 -14.18 3.79 6.82
C ASP A 177 -14.04 3.86 8.34
N LYS A 178 -14.80 3.02 9.04
CA LYS A 178 -14.78 2.96 10.51
C LYS A 178 -13.87 1.86 11.05
N PHE A 179 -13.42 0.94 10.21
CA PHE A 179 -12.77 -0.29 10.66
C PHE A 179 -11.27 -0.26 10.45
N ASN A 180 -10.81 0.15 9.26
CA ASN A 180 -9.40 0.09 8.92
C ASN A 180 -8.54 1.09 9.73
N PRO A 181 -8.97 2.35 9.98
CA PRO A 181 -8.23 3.25 10.87
C PRO A 181 -8.09 2.74 12.30
N GLN A 182 -9.02 1.88 12.74
CA GLN A 182 -9.02 1.28 14.07
C GLN A 182 -8.14 0.02 14.14
N MET A 183 -7.50 -0.39 13.03
CA MET A 183 -6.80 -1.67 12.90
C MET A 183 -7.66 -2.86 13.33
N THR A 184 -8.95 -2.83 12.98
CA THR A 184 -9.92 -3.83 13.45
C THR A 184 -9.57 -5.21 12.89
N ILE A 185 -9.36 -6.17 13.80
CA ILE A 185 -9.19 -7.58 13.46
C ILE A 185 -10.58 -8.24 13.52
N SER A 186 -11.06 -8.76 12.39
CA SER A 186 -12.35 -9.44 12.34
C SER A 186 -12.34 -10.67 13.25
N SER A 187 -13.48 -10.96 13.89
CA SER A 187 -13.63 -12.12 14.78
C SER A 187 -13.36 -13.43 14.03
N PHE A 188 -13.86 -13.54 12.80
CA PHE A 188 -13.62 -14.68 11.92
C PHE A 188 -12.13 -14.87 11.61
N PHE A 189 -11.45 -13.82 11.13
CA PHE A 189 -10.02 -13.90 10.81
C PHE A 189 -9.19 -14.27 12.04
N LYS A 190 -9.47 -13.63 13.19
CA LYS A 190 -8.78 -13.94 14.45
C LYS A 190 -8.96 -15.40 14.86
N GLN A 191 -10.21 -15.88 14.88
CA GLN A 191 -10.51 -17.26 15.27
C GLN A 191 -9.88 -18.27 14.30
N TYR A 192 -9.94 -18.01 13.00
CA TYR A 192 -9.33 -18.85 11.99
C TYR A 192 -7.81 -18.88 12.13
N ALA A 193 -7.17 -17.71 12.24
CA ALA A 193 -5.73 -17.60 12.41
C ALA A 193 -5.28 -18.38 13.65
N THR A 194 -5.89 -18.18 14.81
CA THR A 194 -5.53 -18.92 16.03
C THR A 194 -5.77 -20.42 15.92
N ALA A 195 -6.86 -20.86 15.30
CA ALA A 195 -7.18 -22.29 15.18
C ALA A 195 -6.24 -23.05 14.23
N TYR A 196 -5.80 -22.39 13.15
CA TYR A 196 -5.08 -23.03 12.04
C TYR A 196 -3.66 -22.49 11.83
N ILE A 197 -3.09 -21.72 12.77
CA ILE A 197 -1.77 -21.09 12.58
C ILE A 197 -0.66 -22.10 12.26
N GLY A 198 -0.72 -23.31 12.84
CA GLY A 198 0.24 -24.39 12.57
C GLY A 198 0.19 -24.97 11.16
N GLU A 199 -0.86 -24.68 10.40
CA GLU A 199 -1.05 -25.10 9.00
C GLU A 199 -0.72 -23.97 8.00
N MET A 200 -0.37 -22.79 8.49
CA MET A 200 -0.09 -21.60 7.68
C MET A 200 1.40 -21.47 7.39
N ASP A 201 1.75 -21.09 6.16
CA ASP A 201 3.16 -20.91 5.73
C ASP A 201 3.69 -19.50 6.08
N GLY A 202 2.81 -18.51 6.16
CA GLY A 202 3.20 -17.14 6.50
C GLY A 202 2.05 -16.14 6.50
N ALA A 203 2.40 -14.90 6.86
CA ALA A 203 1.50 -13.76 6.82
C ALA A 203 2.10 -12.60 6.02
N VAL A 204 1.25 -11.94 5.24
CA VAL A 204 1.51 -10.61 4.71
C VAL A 204 0.59 -9.61 5.39
N VAL A 205 1.16 -8.60 6.05
CA VAL A 205 0.43 -7.61 6.85
C VAL A 205 0.64 -6.19 6.34
N SER A 206 -0.42 -5.37 6.32
CA SER A 206 -0.38 -3.97 5.93
C SER A 206 -1.58 -3.21 6.52
N GLY A 207 -1.79 -1.96 6.08
CA GLY A 207 -2.87 -1.08 6.54
C GLY A 207 -2.51 -0.19 7.72
N PHE A 208 -1.29 -0.31 8.25
CA PHE A 208 -0.84 0.48 9.39
C PHE A 208 -0.88 2.00 9.15
N HIS A 209 -0.76 2.43 7.89
CA HIS A 209 -0.82 3.84 7.50
C HIS A 209 -2.19 4.48 7.72
N MET A 210 -3.25 3.66 7.88
CA MET A 210 -4.61 4.13 8.21
C MET A 210 -4.74 4.66 9.64
N LEU A 211 -3.76 4.38 10.52
CA LEU A 211 -3.75 4.89 11.89
C LEU A 211 -3.77 6.43 11.89
N GLN A 212 -4.63 6.99 12.73
CA GLN A 212 -4.84 8.44 12.85
C GLN A 212 -4.13 9.03 14.08
N PRO A 213 -3.72 10.31 14.03
CA PRO A 213 -3.11 11.00 15.19
C PRO A 213 -4.07 11.14 16.38
N SER A 214 -5.37 11.18 16.11
CA SER A 214 -6.43 11.26 17.09
C SER A 214 -7.66 10.49 16.63
N TYR A 215 -8.45 10.03 17.58
CA TYR A 215 -9.69 9.30 17.33
C TYR A 215 -10.88 9.95 18.06
N PRO A 216 -12.10 9.88 17.51
CA PRO A 216 -13.28 10.47 18.14
C PRO A 216 -13.61 9.90 19.53
N ASP A 217 -13.24 8.64 19.80
CA ASP A 217 -13.44 7.97 21.09
C ASP A 217 -12.37 8.33 22.15
N GLY A 218 -11.40 9.17 21.80
CA GLY A 218 -10.31 9.61 22.67
C GLY A 218 -9.16 8.62 22.83
N SER A 219 -9.23 7.47 22.17
CA SER A 219 -8.15 6.48 22.18
C SER A 219 -6.94 6.93 21.36
N SER A 220 -5.80 6.25 21.55
CA SER A 220 -4.55 6.54 20.83
C SER A 220 -4.27 5.51 19.72
N PHE A 221 -3.41 5.88 18.76
CA PHE A 221 -3.02 4.94 17.70
C PHE A 221 -2.22 3.74 18.25
N GLU A 222 -1.53 3.91 19.38
CA GLU A 222 -0.86 2.81 20.09
C GLU A 222 -1.86 1.79 20.64
N GLU A 223 -2.99 2.26 21.18
CA GLU A 223 -4.06 1.39 21.65
C GLU A 223 -4.69 0.59 20.50
N LYS A 224 -4.84 1.19 19.32
CA LYS A 224 -5.30 0.49 18.10
C LYS A 224 -4.28 -0.50 17.55
N LEU A 225 -3.00 -0.17 17.63
CA LEU A 225 -1.92 -1.03 17.13
C LEU A 225 -1.63 -2.23 18.05
N SER A 226 -1.85 -2.09 19.36
CA SER A 226 -1.49 -3.10 20.37
C SER A 226 -2.07 -4.51 20.10
N PRO A 227 -3.38 -4.69 19.78
CA PRO A 227 -3.94 -6.00 19.45
C PRO A 227 -3.30 -6.65 18.22
N VAL A 228 -2.93 -5.85 17.23
CA VAL A 228 -2.25 -6.32 16.01
C VAL A 228 -0.84 -6.81 16.33
N LEU A 229 -0.08 -6.06 17.13
CA LEU A 229 1.25 -6.48 17.55
C LEU A 229 1.22 -7.78 18.36
N ALA A 230 0.23 -7.94 19.25
CA ALA A 230 0.06 -9.17 20.02
C ALA A 230 -0.20 -10.38 19.11
N GLN A 231 -1.00 -10.21 18.05
CA GLN A 231 -1.26 -11.27 17.07
C GLN A 231 -0.01 -11.58 16.23
N ILE A 232 0.74 -10.56 15.81
CA ILE A 232 2.01 -10.76 15.09
C ILE A 232 3.03 -11.50 15.98
N ASP A 233 3.10 -11.17 17.27
CA ASP A 233 3.99 -11.85 18.23
C ASP A 233 3.59 -13.34 18.40
N GLU A 234 2.29 -13.65 18.45
CA GLU A 234 1.78 -15.03 18.44
C GLU A 234 2.25 -15.78 17.19
N TRP A 235 2.08 -15.19 16.00
CA TRP A 235 2.48 -15.81 14.73
C TRP A 235 3.99 -15.97 14.59
N ASN A 236 4.78 -14.97 14.96
CA ASN A 236 6.25 -14.99 14.87
C ASN A 236 6.87 -16.02 15.84
N SER A 237 6.12 -16.49 16.85
CA SER A 237 6.55 -17.58 17.73
C SER A 237 6.46 -18.96 17.06
N MET A 238 5.74 -19.07 15.94
CA MET A 238 5.52 -20.34 15.25
C MET A 238 6.73 -20.71 14.38
N PRO A 239 7.32 -21.90 14.55
CA PRO A 239 8.47 -22.33 13.77
C PRO A 239 8.17 -22.35 12.27
N GLY A 240 9.05 -21.74 11.48
CA GLY A 240 8.94 -21.73 10.01
C GLY A 240 7.97 -20.67 9.45
N PHE A 241 7.15 -20.04 10.29
CA PHE A 241 6.23 -18.99 9.87
C PHE A 241 7.00 -17.73 9.44
N PHE A 242 6.64 -17.15 8.29
CA PHE A 242 7.27 -15.93 7.78
C PHE A 242 6.28 -14.77 7.76
N ILE A 243 6.69 -13.61 8.28
CA ILE A 243 5.88 -12.39 8.30
C ILE A 243 6.55 -11.30 7.47
N HIS A 244 5.84 -10.84 6.45
CA HIS A 244 6.19 -9.62 5.73
C HIS A 244 5.21 -8.51 6.07
N ALA A 245 5.71 -7.33 6.46
CA ALA A 245 4.89 -6.15 6.68
C ALA A 245 5.12 -5.10 5.59
N GLU A 246 4.10 -4.80 4.79
CA GLU A 246 4.13 -3.70 3.83
C GLU A 246 3.72 -2.41 4.54
N LEU A 247 4.62 -1.42 4.55
CA LEU A 247 4.33 -0.09 5.05
C LEU A 247 3.54 0.73 4.02
N GLY A 248 3.15 1.94 4.41
CA GLY A 248 2.44 2.85 3.52
C GLY A 248 2.71 4.28 3.91
N HIS A 249 2.05 5.21 3.21
CA HIS A 249 2.15 6.63 3.51
C HIS A 249 1.30 7.00 4.73
N PHE A 250 1.95 7.13 5.90
CA PHE A 250 1.29 7.46 7.16
C PHE A 250 0.82 8.92 7.24
N ALA A 251 -0.29 9.14 7.93
CA ALA A 251 -0.81 10.50 8.23
C ALA A 251 0.23 11.40 8.91
N THR A 252 1.06 10.84 9.81
CA THR A 252 2.19 11.57 10.38
C THR A 252 3.44 10.71 10.44
N SER A 253 4.58 11.39 10.34
CA SER A 253 5.89 10.77 10.43
C SER A 253 6.21 10.24 11.85
N ASP A 254 5.48 10.68 12.88
CA ASP A 254 5.58 10.09 14.22
C ASP A 254 4.88 8.72 14.32
N ILE A 255 3.72 8.57 13.69
CA ILE A 255 3.05 7.26 13.57
C ILE A 255 3.92 6.32 12.74
N ALA A 256 4.46 6.80 11.60
CA ALA A 256 5.37 6.01 10.77
C ALA A 256 6.55 5.46 11.57
N ARG A 257 7.24 6.33 12.33
CA ARG A 257 8.36 5.94 13.20
C ARG A 257 7.92 4.96 14.27
N HIS A 258 6.77 5.19 14.92
CA HIS A 258 6.27 4.32 15.96
C HIS A 258 6.00 2.90 15.42
N VAL A 259 5.22 2.81 14.34
CA VAL A 259 4.87 1.53 13.70
C VAL A 259 6.11 0.78 13.27
N PHE A 260 7.04 1.46 12.58
CA PHE A 260 8.31 0.88 12.17
C PHE A 260 9.08 0.26 13.35
N LEU A 261 9.25 1.02 14.44
CA LEU A 261 9.96 0.55 15.63
C LEU A 261 9.25 -0.60 16.35
N LYS A 262 7.90 -0.64 16.31
CA LYS A 262 7.13 -1.71 16.93
C LYS A 262 7.15 -2.99 16.11
N LEU A 263 7.09 -2.89 14.78
CA LEU A 263 7.20 -4.05 13.88
C LEU A 263 8.63 -4.58 13.80
N ALA A 264 9.64 -3.72 13.94
CA ALA A 264 11.03 -4.13 13.95
C ALA A 264 11.29 -5.18 15.04
N GLY A 265 11.85 -6.32 14.63
CA GLY A 265 12.07 -7.50 15.48
C GLY A 265 10.86 -8.43 15.65
N ARG A 266 9.65 -8.00 15.27
CA ARG A 266 8.42 -8.81 15.30
C ARG A 266 8.08 -9.45 13.96
N VAL A 267 8.57 -8.88 12.87
CA VAL A 267 8.39 -9.40 11.51
C VAL A 267 9.72 -9.76 10.88
N ASP A 268 9.70 -10.65 9.89
CA ASP A 268 10.90 -11.10 9.18
C ASP A 268 11.37 -10.11 8.13
N SER A 269 10.44 -9.37 7.54
CA SER A 269 10.77 -8.33 6.57
C SER A 269 9.74 -7.21 6.57
N MET A 270 10.20 -6.00 6.25
CA MET A 270 9.33 -4.84 6.02
C MET A 270 9.56 -4.29 4.60
N GLY A 271 8.49 -4.05 3.87
CA GLY A 271 8.48 -3.41 2.56
C GLY A 271 8.14 -1.92 2.65
N LEU A 272 8.82 -1.09 1.86
CA LEU A 272 8.58 0.36 1.79
C LEU A 272 9.16 0.98 0.51
N ASN A 273 8.66 2.15 0.12
CA ASN A 273 9.18 2.91 -1.02
C ASN A 273 10.22 3.98 -0.63
N GLU A 274 10.72 4.75 -1.60
CA GLU A 274 11.70 5.82 -1.37
C GLU A 274 11.22 6.93 -0.43
N ASP A 275 9.95 7.33 -0.50
CA ASP A 275 9.40 8.44 0.27
C ASP A 275 9.21 8.02 1.74
N GLU A 276 8.78 6.79 1.95
CA GLU A 276 8.70 6.14 3.25
C GLU A 276 10.10 5.94 3.85
N LEU A 277 11.09 5.54 3.03
CA LEU A 277 12.48 5.43 3.48
C LEU A 277 13.01 6.80 3.93
N ALA A 278 12.78 7.85 3.15
CA ALA A 278 13.20 9.21 3.48
C ALA A 278 12.54 9.68 4.78
N THR A 279 11.23 9.48 4.92
CA THR A 279 10.46 9.84 6.12
C THR A 279 11.01 9.17 7.36
N LEU A 280 11.25 7.85 7.30
CA LEU A 280 11.81 7.09 8.42
C LEU A 280 13.25 7.50 8.74
N THR A 281 14.08 7.68 7.71
CA THR A 281 15.49 8.08 7.85
C THR A 281 15.61 9.43 8.55
N GLN A 282 14.82 10.42 8.11
CA GLN A 282 14.77 11.73 8.73
C GLN A 282 14.31 11.65 10.20
N LYS A 283 13.28 10.84 10.48
CA LYS A 283 12.75 10.65 11.84
C LYS A 283 13.69 9.91 12.78
N MET A 284 14.64 9.16 12.25
CA MET A 284 15.72 8.55 13.01
C MET A 284 16.92 9.49 13.19
N GLY A 285 16.84 10.74 12.70
CA GLY A 285 17.87 11.76 12.86
C GLY A 285 19.01 11.68 11.84
N PHE A 286 18.79 11.01 10.70
CA PHE A 286 19.77 10.88 9.63
C PHE A 286 19.41 11.76 8.43
N GLY A 287 20.42 12.12 7.65
CA GLY A 287 20.26 12.84 6.38
C GLY A 287 19.56 11.99 5.32
N ILE A 288 18.81 12.65 4.43
CA ILE A 288 18.02 12.03 3.35
C ILE A 288 18.59 12.33 1.95
N GLU A 289 19.78 12.93 1.88
CA GLU A 289 20.41 13.35 0.64
C GLU A 289 20.66 12.14 -0.27
N GLY A 290 20.22 12.21 -1.52
CA GLY A 290 20.37 11.14 -2.50
C GLY A 290 19.21 10.14 -2.56
N ILE A 291 18.30 10.12 -1.59
CA ILE A 291 17.17 9.17 -1.59
C ILE A 291 16.20 9.47 -2.74
N HIS A 292 15.73 10.72 -2.85
CA HIS A 292 14.78 11.10 -3.91
C HIS A 292 15.44 11.19 -5.29
N GLU A 293 16.77 11.29 -5.35
CA GLU A 293 17.56 11.17 -6.58
C GLU A 293 17.80 9.71 -6.99
N MET A 294 17.25 8.74 -6.26
CA MET A 294 17.43 7.31 -6.50
C MET A 294 18.92 6.90 -6.49
N ASP A 295 19.75 7.52 -5.64
CA ASP A 295 21.14 7.08 -5.43
C ASP A 295 21.15 5.84 -4.54
N ILE A 296 21.44 4.67 -5.14
CA ILE A 296 21.38 3.40 -4.42
C ILE A 296 22.38 3.34 -3.25
N SER A 297 23.50 4.05 -3.31
CA SER A 297 24.48 4.05 -2.22
C SER A 297 23.92 4.80 -1.01
N ALA A 298 23.27 5.94 -1.26
CA ALA A 298 22.59 6.71 -0.22
C ALA A 298 21.42 5.91 0.39
N MET A 299 20.61 5.27 -0.45
CA MET A 299 19.47 4.45 0.00
C MET A 299 19.93 3.22 0.80
N PHE A 300 21.02 2.55 0.40
CA PHE A 300 21.61 1.46 1.19
C PHE A 300 22.08 1.94 2.56
N GLN A 301 22.73 3.11 2.62
CA GLN A 301 23.17 3.69 3.88
C GLN A 301 21.99 4.07 4.77
N ALA A 302 20.93 4.66 4.20
CA ALA A 302 19.69 4.99 4.89
C ALA A 302 19.02 3.73 5.46
N ALA A 303 18.79 2.70 4.63
CA ALA A 303 18.21 1.43 5.06
C ALA A 303 19.05 0.75 6.16
N ARG A 304 20.38 0.76 6.04
CA ARG A 304 21.28 0.26 7.08
C ARG A 304 21.10 1.01 8.40
N ASN A 305 21.07 2.34 8.36
CA ASN A 305 20.91 3.18 9.54
C ASN A 305 19.56 2.88 10.23
N CYS A 306 18.51 2.68 9.44
CA CYS A 306 17.21 2.23 9.94
C CYS A 306 17.31 0.86 10.63
N ILE A 307 17.85 -0.16 9.96
CA ILE A 307 17.99 -1.52 10.54
C ILE A 307 18.79 -1.51 11.84
N LYS A 308 19.98 -0.89 11.83
CA LYS A 308 20.90 -0.88 12.97
C LYS A 308 20.25 -0.26 14.21
N GLY A 309 19.37 0.72 14.03
CA GLY A 309 18.71 1.43 15.14
C GLY A 309 17.53 0.70 15.77
N CYS A 310 16.99 -0.37 15.18
CA CYS A 310 15.70 -0.93 15.59
C CYS A 310 15.58 -2.46 15.59
N LEU A 311 16.65 -3.21 15.29
CA LEU A 311 16.62 -4.69 15.21
C LEU A 311 15.71 -5.25 14.11
N ALA A 312 15.42 -4.48 13.05
CA ALA A 312 14.72 -5.00 11.88
C ALA A 312 15.53 -6.15 11.23
N ARG A 313 14.87 -7.27 10.91
CA ARG A 313 15.52 -8.45 10.30
C ARG A 313 15.86 -8.23 8.83
N ALA A 314 14.95 -7.61 8.08
CA ALA A 314 15.19 -7.19 6.70
C ALA A 314 14.31 -6.00 6.30
N LEU A 315 14.83 -5.15 5.41
CA LEU A 315 14.08 -4.13 4.68
C LEU A 315 14.11 -4.45 3.19
N VAL A 316 12.96 -4.37 2.55
CA VAL A 316 12.79 -4.45 1.09
C VAL A 316 12.37 -3.06 0.63
N VAL A 317 13.26 -2.37 -0.09
CA VAL A 317 12.98 -1.04 -0.62
C VAL A 317 12.68 -1.18 -2.10
N HIS A 318 11.44 -0.88 -2.48
CA HIS A 318 11.00 -0.91 -3.87
C HIS A 318 10.81 0.51 -4.39
N THR A 319 11.46 0.80 -5.52
CA THR A 319 11.36 2.12 -6.17
C THR A 319 10.91 1.94 -7.60
N ARG A 320 10.71 3.07 -8.30
CA ARG A 320 10.45 3.05 -9.75
C ARG A 320 11.58 2.38 -10.55
N ASP A 321 12.84 2.54 -10.14
CA ASP A 321 14.01 2.22 -10.97
C ASP A 321 14.75 0.95 -10.53
N PHE A 322 14.74 0.61 -9.25
CA PHE A 322 15.33 -0.63 -8.74
C PHE A 322 14.65 -1.06 -7.44
N VAL A 323 14.86 -2.33 -7.09
CA VAL A 323 14.48 -2.88 -5.80
C VAL A 323 15.72 -3.44 -5.13
N PHE A 324 15.84 -3.26 -3.81
CA PHE A 324 16.85 -3.95 -3.04
C PHE A 324 16.30 -4.48 -1.72
N CYS A 325 16.93 -5.53 -1.22
CA CYS A 325 16.71 -6.03 0.13
C CYS A 325 18.01 -5.95 0.92
N LEU A 326 17.94 -5.41 2.13
CA LEU A 326 19.03 -5.41 3.11
C LEU A 326 18.60 -6.24 4.32
N SER A 327 19.41 -7.21 4.74
CA SER A 327 19.07 -8.17 5.79
C SER A 327 20.20 -8.36 6.81
N ALA A 328 19.80 -8.45 8.08
CA ALA A 328 20.70 -8.64 9.21
C ALA A 328 21.02 -10.11 9.52
N SER A 329 20.16 -11.05 9.10
CA SER A 329 20.10 -12.39 9.72
C SER A 329 20.19 -13.58 8.78
N ASP A 330 20.09 -13.41 7.45
CA ASP A 330 20.15 -14.54 6.52
C ASP A 330 20.90 -14.24 5.22
N ASN A 331 21.47 -15.29 4.61
CA ASN A 331 22.12 -15.25 3.31
C ASN A 331 21.24 -15.92 2.23
N LEU A 332 19.93 -15.70 2.24
CA LEU A 332 19.01 -16.16 1.19
C LEU A 332 19.05 -15.26 -0.05
N ASN A 333 20.23 -14.76 -0.39
CA ASN A 333 20.41 -13.70 -1.37
C ASN A 333 19.98 -14.12 -2.78
N GLU A 334 20.31 -15.33 -3.22
CA GLU A 334 19.92 -15.85 -4.54
C GLU A 334 18.40 -16.08 -4.60
N GLN A 335 17.82 -16.67 -3.55
CA GLN A 335 16.36 -16.86 -3.44
C GLN A 335 15.61 -15.51 -3.39
N LYS A 336 16.16 -14.51 -2.71
CA LYS A 336 15.61 -13.15 -2.66
C LYS A 336 15.65 -12.48 -4.03
N ILE A 337 16.73 -12.66 -4.81
CA ILE A 337 16.77 -12.15 -6.19
C ILE A 337 15.67 -12.80 -7.03
N ASP A 338 15.51 -14.13 -6.96
CA ASP A 338 14.47 -14.85 -7.71
C ASP A 338 13.06 -14.41 -7.29
N ALA A 339 12.85 -14.18 -5.98
CA ALA A 339 11.59 -13.69 -5.44
C ALA A 339 11.26 -12.26 -5.90
N ILE A 340 12.24 -11.34 -5.81
CA ILE A 340 12.07 -9.95 -6.24
C ILE A 340 11.87 -9.89 -7.76
N ASP A 341 12.61 -10.68 -8.55
CA ASP A 341 12.44 -10.73 -10.01
C ASP A 341 11.03 -11.16 -10.40
N PHE A 342 10.52 -12.21 -9.75
CA PHE A 342 9.16 -12.67 -9.93
C PHE A 342 8.13 -11.58 -9.56
N GLY A 343 8.34 -10.90 -8.43
CA GLY A 343 7.48 -9.78 -8.02
C GLY A 343 7.48 -8.63 -9.04
N LEU A 344 8.64 -8.27 -9.58
CA LEU A 344 8.79 -7.24 -10.61
C LEU A 344 8.06 -7.60 -11.90
N LYS A 345 8.13 -8.87 -12.32
CA LYS A 345 7.39 -9.37 -13.48
C LYS A 345 5.88 -9.29 -13.24
N CYS A 346 5.39 -9.72 -12.08
CA CYS A 346 3.98 -9.60 -11.73
C CYS A 346 3.50 -8.14 -11.74
N ALA A 347 4.27 -7.22 -11.15
CA ALA A 347 3.95 -5.80 -11.16
C ALA A 347 3.94 -5.22 -12.58
N ALA A 348 4.90 -5.60 -13.45
CA ALA A 348 4.92 -5.17 -14.85
C ALA A 348 3.75 -5.74 -15.67
N TYR A 349 3.39 -7.00 -15.44
CA TYR A 349 2.21 -7.62 -16.05
C TYR A 349 0.94 -6.86 -15.64
N PHE A 350 0.76 -6.60 -14.35
CA PHE A 350 -0.40 -5.85 -13.86
C PHE A 350 -0.41 -4.41 -14.36
N ALA A 351 0.73 -3.71 -14.33
CA ALA A 351 0.86 -2.35 -14.86
C ALA A 351 0.47 -2.26 -16.34
N SER A 352 0.87 -3.23 -17.16
CA SER A 352 0.62 -3.22 -18.60
C SER A 352 -0.79 -3.69 -19.00
N SER A 353 -1.38 -4.63 -18.25
CA SER A 353 -2.65 -5.26 -18.63
C SER A 353 -3.85 -4.85 -17.78
N GLY A 354 -3.62 -4.36 -16.55
CA GLY A 354 -4.66 -4.18 -15.54
C GLY A 354 -5.23 -5.49 -14.99
N LEU A 355 -4.68 -6.65 -15.37
CA LEU A 355 -5.16 -7.97 -14.98
C LEU A 355 -4.30 -8.58 -13.87
N LEU A 356 -4.92 -9.39 -13.01
CA LEU A 356 -4.20 -10.18 -12.02
C LEU A 356 -3.15 -11.08 -12.72
N PRO A 357 -1.95 -11.23 -12.14
CA PRO A 357 -0.85 -11.93 -12.79
C PRO A 357 -1.13 -13.43 -12.95
N ASP A 358 -0.87 -13.94 -14.15
CA ASP A 358 -0.97 -15.37 -14.50
C ASP A 358 0.44 -15.94 -14.65
N ARG A 359 0.83 -16.83 -13.72
CA ARG A 359 2.15 -17.48 -13.70
C ARG A 359 2.52 -18.14 -15.03
N SER A 360 1.54 -18.70 -15.75
CA SER A 360 1.79 -19.45 -16.98
C SER A 360 2.20 -18.56 -18.16
N LYS A 361 1.83 -17.28 -18.12
CA LYS A 361 2.08 -16.31 -19.20
C LYS A 361 3.16 -15.29 -18.85
N LEU A 362 3.56 -15.24 -17.59
CA LEU A 362 4.36 -14.16 -17.04
C LEU A 362 5.70 -13.97 -17.78
N GLU A 363 6.42 -15.07 -18.05
CA GLU A 363 7.74 -15.00 -18.68
C GLU A 363 7.66 -14.50 -20.12
N GLU A 364 6.73 -15.06 -20.90
CA GLU A 364 6.50 -14.66 -22.29
C GLU A 364 6.04 -13.20 -22.37
N TRP A 365 5.05 -12.83 -21.55
CA TRP A 365 4.50 -11.48 -21.54
C TRP A 365 5.54 -10.44 -21.13
N CYS A 366 6.33 -10.72 -20.10
CA CYS A 366 7.31 -9.76 -19.60
C CYS A 366 8.59 -9.68 -20.45
N SER A 367 8.80 -10.60 -21.40
CA SER A 367 9.96 -10.58 -22.30
C SER A 367 10.03 -9.33 -23.18
N GLN A 368 8.90 -8.65 -23.38
CA GLN A 368 8.82 -7.40 -24.14
C GLN A 368 9.33 -6.18 -23.35
N PHE A 369 9.38 -6.26 -22.02
CA PHE A 369 9.79 -5.15 -21.17
C PHE A 369 11.29 -5.14 -20.94
N LYS A 370 11.84 -3.92 -20.90
CA LYS A 370 13.26 -3.69 -20.60
C LYS A 370 13.43 -3.32 -19.14
N ARG A 371 14.61 -3.59 -18.60
CA ARG A 371 15.01 -3.10 -17.27
C ARG A 371 15.19 -1.59 -17.30
N SER A 372 14.96 -0.93 -16.17
CA SER A 372 15.29 0.49 -16.02
C SER A 372 16.76 0.71 -16.33
N GLU A 373 17.03 1.60 -17.28
CA GLU A 373 18.40 1.97 -17.65
C GLU A 373 19.10 2.66 -16.47
N TYR A 374 18.41 3.61 -15.84
CA TYR A 374 18.91 4.31 -14.65
C TYR A 374 19.14 3.35 -13.49
N GLY A 375 18.16 2.49 -13.19
CA GLY A 375 18.30 1.47 -12.15
C GLY A 375 19.45 0.51 -12.42
N SER A 376 19.67 0.14 -13.69
CA SER A 376 20.79 -0.70 -14.08
C SER A 376 22.14 -0.03 -13.84
N LEU A 377 22.24 1.30 -14.04
CA LEU A 377 23.44 2.07 -13.72
C LEU A 377 23.70 2.12 -12.21
N GLN A 378 22.65 2.35 -11.41
CA GLN A 378 22.75 2.37 -9.95
C GLN A 378 23.19 0.99 -9.40
N VAL A 379 22.55 -0.09 -9.84
CA VAL A 379 22.92 -1.46 -9.45
C VAL A 379 24.37 -1.79 -9.86
N LYS A 380 24.82 -1.37 -11.04
CA LYS A 380 26.24 -1.51 -11.45
C LYS A 380 27.19 -0.72 -10.53
N ARG A 381 26.79 0.49 -10.12
CA ARG A 381 27.60 1.33 -9.22
C ARG A 381 27.81 0.67 -7.86
N ILE A 382 26.74 0.19 -7.21
CA ILE A 382 26.87 -0.46 -5.90
C ILE A 382 27.64 -1.78 -6.00
N LYS A 383 27.51 -2.51 -7.12
CA LYS A 383 28.31 -3.70 -7.40
C LYS A 383 29.81 -3.38 -7.41
N SER A 384 30.21 -2.30 -8.10
CA SER A 384 31.61 -1.86 -8.16
C SER A 384 32.16 -1.43 -6.79
N ILE A 385 31.32 -0.84 -5.94
CA ILE A 385 31.70 -0.44 -4.58
C ILE A 385 31.90 -1.64 -3.65
N THR A 386 31.03 -2.64 -3.76
CA THR A 386 30.94 -3.75 -2.79
C THR A 386 31.66 -5.03 -3.23
N GLY A 387 31.99 -5.16 -4.53
CA GLY A 387 32.48 -6.42 -5.09
C GLY A 387 31.40 -7.50 -5.21
N ALA A 388 30.11 -7.11 -5.21
CA ALA A 388 28.99 -8.04 -5.23
C ALA A 388 28.99 -8.98 -6.45
N ARG A 389 28.49 -10.20 -6.24
CA ARG A 389 28.33 -11.22 -7.27
C ARG A 389 27.10 -10.95 -8.12
N GLN A 390 27.19 -11.23 -9.42
CA GLN A 390 26.03 -11.23 -10.32
C GLN A 390 25.23 -12.52 -10.16
N TYR A 391 23.90 -12.41 -10.11
CA TYR A 391 23.00 -13.56 -10.21
C TYR A 391 21.74 -13.14 -10.98
N GLY A 392 21.48 -13.78 -12.13
CA GLY A 392 20.43 -13.35 -13.05
C GLY A 392 20.54 -11.87 -13.42
N PHE A 393 19.43 -11.15 -13.32
CA PHE A 393 19.37 -9.69 -13.52
C PHE A 393 19.80 -8.88 -12.29
N GLY A 394 20.01 -9.52 -11.14
CA GLY A 394 20.37 -8.87 -9.89
C GLY A 394 21.83 -9.07 -9.48
N ILE A 395 22.15 -8.50 -8.33
CA ILE A 395 23.43 -8.66 -7.64
C ILE A 395 23.17 -9.02 -6.18
N CYS A 396 24.13 -9.70 -5.56
CA CYS A 396 24.12 -9.94 -4.12
C CYS A 396 25.51 -9.90 -3.49
N GLY A 397 25.56 -9.57 -2.21
CA GLY A 397 26.79 -9.48 -1.46
C GLY A 397 26.57 -9.07 -0.02
N ILE A 398 27.61 -8.47 0.57
CA ILE A 398 27.59 -7.93 1.92
C ILE A 398 27.91 -6.44 1.84
N PHE A 399 27.12 -5.63 2.52
CA PHE A 399 27.31 -4.19 2.67
C PHE A 399 27.31 -3.85 4.16
N ASN A 400 28.46 -3.44 4.70
CA ASN A 400 28.61 -3.02 6.10
C ASN A 400 27.99 -4.01 7.11
N GLU A 401 28.35 -5.30 7.02
CA GLU A 401 27.86 -6.42 7.86
C GLU A 401 26.46 -6.96 7.55
N TYR A 402 25.73 -6.33 6.61
CA TYR A 402 24.40 -6.77 6.20
C TYR A 402 24.44 -7.47 4.85
N TYR A 403 23.71 -8.57 4.71
CA TYR A 403 23.49 -9.22 3.42
C TYR A 403 22.59 -8.34 2.58
N PHE A 404 22.88 -8.24 1.28
CA PHE A 404 22.01 -7.51 0.37
C PHE A 404 21.82 -8.22 -0.96
N CYS A 405 20.71 -7.90 -1.59
CA CYS A 405 20.52 -8.08 -3.02
C CYS A 405 19.86 -6.85 -3.64
N ALA A 406 20.14 -6.61 -4.92
CA ALA A 406 19.52 -5.51 -5.68
C ALA A 406 19.29 -5.91 -7.13
N ILE A 407 18.19 -5.41 -7.72
CA ILE A 407 17.77 -5.74 -9.08
C ILE A 407 17.07 -4.52 -9.70
N PRO A 408 17.41 -4.14 -10.96
CA PRO A 408 16.68 -3.08 -11.65
C PRO A 408 15.24 -3.51 -11.96
N THR A 409 14.31 -2.56 -11.89
CA THR A 409 12.88 -2.78 -12.17
C THR A 409 12.64 -3.01 -13.66
N LEU A 410 11.45 -3.49 -14.01
CA LEU A 410 10.95 -3.55 -15.38
C LEU A 410 10.17 -2.27 -15.70
N VAL A 411 10.45 -1.66 -16.86
CA VAL A 411 9.79 -0.42 -17.27
C VAL A 411 8.62 -0.73 -18.20
N VAL A 412 7.44 -0.26 -17.81
CA VAL A 412 6.24 -0.23 -18.63
C VAL A 412 5.98 1.24 -18.99
N ASN A 413 6.20 1.59 -20.26
CA ASN A 413 6.16 2.99 -20.71
C ASN A 413 4.74 3.58 -20.66
N GLU A 414 3.73 2.77 -20.98
CA GLU A 414 2.33 3.18 -21.02
C GLU A 414 1.53 2.25 -20.09
N PRO A 415 1.56 2.49 -18.77
CA PRO A 415 0.85 1.65 -17.81
C PRO A 415 -0.66 1.85 -17.94
N ALA A 416 -1.41 0.75 -18.04
CA ALA A 416 -2.86 0.73 -17.89
C ALA A 416 -3.29 1.03 -16.45
N VAL A 417 -2.48 0.59 -15.47
CA VAL A 417 -2.75 0.77 -14.03
C VAL A 417 -1.47 1.16 -13.30
N THR A 418 -1.58 2.10 -12.36
CA THR A 418 -0.45 2.54 -11.50
C THR A 418 -0.72 2.35 -10.00
N VAL A 419 -1.96 2.03 -9.63
CA VAL A 419 -2.36 1.79 -8.23
C VAL A 419 -2.23 0.31 -7.90
N GLY A 420 -1.71 -0.02 -6.71
CA GLY A 420 -1.53 -1.40 -6.28
C GLY A 420 -0.31 -2.10 -6.89
N LEU A 421 0.59 -1.37 -7.58
CA LEU A 421 1.83 -1.96 -8.13
C LEU A 421 2.77 -2.43 -7.01
N GLY A 422 2.94 -1.62 -5.96
CA GLY A 422 3.70 -2.00 -4.76
C GLY A 422 3.12 -3.23 -4.08
N ASP A 423 1.81 -3.24 -3.84
CA ASP A 423 1.09 -4.39 -3.28
C ASP A 423 1.25 -5.66 -4.14
N THR A 424 1.15 -5.52 -5.46
CA THR A 424 1.35 -6.63 -6.40
C THR A 424 2.78 -7.17 -6.32
N PHE A 425 3.76 -6.28 -6.30
CA PHE A 425 5.17 -6.63 -6.13
C PHE A 425 5.39 -7.37 -4.79
N THR A 426 4.87 -6.81 -3.70
CA THR A 426 5.04 -7.36 -2.34
C THR A 426 4.39 -8.72 -2.20
N ALA A 427 3.11 -8.89 -2.56
CA ALA A 427 2.43 -10.18 -2.49
C ALA A 427 3.13 -11.26 -3.32
N SER A 428 3.53 -10.92 -4.54
CA SER A 428 4.15 -11.86 -5.47
C SER A 428 5.56 -12.27 -5.01
N SER A 429 6.37 -11.32 -4.57
CA SER A 429 7.73 -11.59 -4.07
C SER A 429 7.71 -12.34 -2.75
N PHE A 430 6.81 -11.99 -1.83
CA PHE A 430 6.55 -12.73 -0.60
C PHE A 430 6.21 -14.20 -0.87
N LEU A 431 5.23 -14.44 -1.74
CA LEU A 431 4.81 -15.80 -2.12
C LEU A 431 5.97 -16.59 -2.71
N ARG A 432 6.73 -15.98 -3.63
CA ARG A 432 7.85 -16.66 -4.26
C ARG A 432 8.97 -16.97 -3.27
N LEU A 433 9.23 -16.09 -2.32
CA LEU A 433 10.21 -16.33 -1.27
C LEU A 433 9.80 -17.50 -0.37
N LEU A 434 8.53 -17.57 0.04
CA LEU A 434 7.99 -18.72 0.79
C LEU A 434 8.20 -20.04 0.05
N GLU A 435 7.91 -20.08 -1.26
CA GLU A 435 8.11 -21.27 -2.10
C GLU A 435 9.56 -21.74 -2.15
N LEU A 436 10.50 -20.80 -2.16
CA LEU A 436 11.92 -21.11 -2.23
C LEU A 436 12.47 -21.55 -0.86
N ARG A 437 11.95 -21.00 0.23
CA ARG A 437 12.32 -21.39 1.61
C ARG A 437 11.84 -22.80 1.97
N ASN A 438 10.65 -23.20 1.55
CA ASN A 438 10.12 -24.53 1.85
C ASN A 438 10.75 -25.66 1.01
N ARG A 439 11.55 -25.32 0.00
CA ARG A 439 12.27 -26.28 -0.87
C ARG A 439 13.73 -26.48 -0.47
N SER A 440 14.29 -25.57 0.33
CA SER A 440 15.66 -25.60 0.84
C SER A 440 15.71 -26.24 2.22
#